data_AF-A0A3A9Y2Z7-F1
#
_entry.id   AF-A0A3A9Y2Z7-F1
#
_cell.length_a   1.000
_cell.length_b   1.000
_cell.length_c   1.000
_cell.angle_alpha   90.00
_cell.angle_beta   90.00
_cell.angle_gamma   90.00
#
_symmetry.space_group_name_H-M   'P 1'
#
loop_
_entity.id
_entity.type
_entity.pdbx_description
1 polymer ?
#
loop_
_entity_poly.entity_id
_entity_poly.type
_entity_poly.pdbx_seq_one_letter_code
_entity_poly.pdbx_strand_id
1 'polypeptide(L)'
;MTITSRVRDVGASAATSFAGSGSRTMTTAGWFNRDHELPPGRELFRSDRWFHLMAYSASHGQLLLRSEPVYGDDDQAGPETTIDVLFKPVEAVKLRGSLRGLVIRCADSNEAEHVKASLPGVDWKGLHVFMLQSPDLHQPDYVVSMAVGWHEGVLPRMQQSFFGGGILPGDRWNLTPLHGVGAGLDMAPAQELLNALRADEYPPRRRERHRHVFVLMARYDRADGRTVSGVGVFLTEEDAEEARALYASGVEDCWIEVLPVAV
;
A
#
# COMPACT_ATOMS: atom_id res chain seq x y z
N MET A 1 52.27 -37.67 17.42
CA MET A 1 53.71 -37.62 17.73
C MET A 1 54.29 -36.42 17.00
N THR A 2 55.03 -35.61 17.75
CA THR A 2 55.40 -34.21 17.52
C THR A 2 56.47 -34.00 16.43
N ILE A 3 56.56 -32.75 15.95
CA ILE A 3 57.77 -31.96 15.55
C ILE A 3 57.85 -31.62 14.05
N THR A 4 58.21 -30.43 13.56
CA THR A 4 58.26 -29.01 13.97
C THR A 4 58.84 -28.27 12.74
N SER A 5 58.39 -27.06 12.41
CA SER A 5 59.31 -26.01 11.92
C SER A 5 58.62 -24.64 11.94
N ARG A 6 59.17 -23.73 12.76
CA ARG A 6 58.88 -22.30 12.82
C ARG A 6 59.88 -21.55 11.96
N VAL A 7 59.44 -20.51 11.27
CA VAL A 7 60.25 -19.31 11.01
C VAL A 7 59.37 -18.07 11.26
N ARG A 8 59.91 -17.15 12.07
CA ARG A 8 59.38 -15.81 12.44
C ARG A 8 59.49 -14.88 11.23
N ASP A 9 58.45 -14.14 10.85
CA ASP A 9 57.93 -12.88 11.42
C ASP A 9 58.76 -11.64 11.00
N VAL A 10 58.20 -10.81 10.11
CA VAL A 10 58.45 -9.37 10.01
C VAL A 10 57.13 -8.72 9.56
N GLY A 11 56.60 -7.85 10.41
CA GLY A 11 55.25 -7.32 10.32
C GLY A 11 54.97 -6.31 9.22
N ALA A 12 53.67 -6.10 8.99
CA ALA A 12 53.13 -4.88 8.43
C ALA A 12 51.72 -4.64 8.99
N SER A 13 51.63 -3.57 9.78
CA SER A 13 50.52 -2.65 10.02
C SER A 13 49.11 -3.06 9.61
N ALA A 14 48.22 -3.03 10.61
CA ALA A 14 46.77 -3.10 10.47
C ALA A 14 46.23 -1.94 9.60
N ALA A 15 45.37 -2.28 8.65
CA ALA A 15 44.41 -1.37 8.05
C ALA A 15 43.05 -2.08 8.02
N THR A 16 42.26 -1.80 9.05
CA THR A 16 40.84 -2.11 9.17
C THR A 16 40.11 -1.47 8.00
N SER A 17 39.68 -2.23 7.00
CA SER A 17 38.73 -1.72 6.00
C SER A 17 37.33 -1.82 6.61
N PHE A 18 36.80 -0.66 6.98
CA PHE A 18 35.39 -0.48 7.24
C PHE A 18 34.62 -0.83 5.97
N ALA A 19 33.73 -1.82 6.07
CA ALA A 19 32.73 -2.09 5.06
C ALA A 19 31.87 -0.83 4.89
N GLY A 20 32.06 -0.14 3.77
CA GLY A 20 31.16 0.93 3.36
C GLY A 20 29.77 0.35 3.18
N SER A 21 28.84 0.82 4.01
CA SER A 21 27.40 0.72 3.78
C SER A 21 27.11 1.45 2.46
N GLY A 22 27.14 0.71 1.36
CA GLY A 22 26.64 1.19 0.10
C GLY A 22 25.14 1.40 0.26
N SER A 23 24.72 2.64 0.45
CA SER A 23 23.33 3.04 0.27
C SER A 23 22.96 2.69 -1.16
N ARG A 24 22.35 1.51 -1.32
CA ARG A 24 21.83 1.02 -2.59
C ARG A 24 20.64 1.91 -2.88
N THR A 25 20.79 2.86 -3.79
CA THR A 25 19.73 3.81 -4.15
C THR A 25 18.49 3.01 -4.55
N MET A 26 17.52 2.95 -3.65
CA MET A 26 16.23 2.34 -3.91
C MET A 26 15.52 3.25 -4.91
N THR A 27 15.10 2.71 -6.06
CA THR A 27 14.36 3.50 -7.03
C THR A 27 12.99 3.83 -6.46
N THR A 28 12.54 5.08 -6.61
CA THR A 28 11.24 5.53 -6.10
C THR A 28 10.08 4.87 -6.83
N ALA A 29 10.29 4.31 -8.03
CA ALA A 29 9.30 3.50 -8.71
C ALA A 29 9.97 2.37 -9.52
N GLY A 30 9.17 1.37 -9.86
CA GLY A 30 9.57 0.25 -10.73
C GLY A 30 8.35 -0.53 -11.21
N TRP A 31 8.41 -1.07 -12.42
CA TRP A 31 7.39 -1.97 -12.97
C TRP A 31 8.07 -3.08 -13.76
N PHE A 32 7.81 -4.34 -13.37
CA PHE A 32 8.47 -5.51 -13.94
C PHE A 32 7.40 -6.49 -14.42
N ASN A 33 7.39 -6.78 -15.72
CA ASN A 33 6.40 -7.68 -16.33
C ASN A 33 6.93 -8.47 -17.53
N ARG A 34 8.25 -8.46 -17.76
CA ARG A 34 8.88 -9.20 -18.86
C ARG A 34 9.89 -10.20 -18.31
N ASP A 35 9.93 -11.39 -18.90
CA ASP A 35 10.79 -12.50 -18.46
C ASP A 35 12.27 -12.09 -18.29
N HIS A 36 12.80 -11.27 -19.20
CA HIS A 36 14.21 -10.84 -19.15
C HIS A 36 14.51 -9.86 -18.00
N GLU A 37 13.48 -9.19 -17.47
CA GLU A 37 13.59 -8.29 -16.31
C GLU A 37 13.55 -9.10 -15.00
N LEU A 38 13.05 -10.34 -15.05
CA LEU A 38 12.75 -11.23 -13.94
C LEU A 38 13.62 -12.52 -13.92
N PRO A 39 14.96 -12.43 -13.99
CA PRO A 39 15.80 -13.62 -13.89
C PRO A 39 15.69 -14.27 -12.50
N PRO A 40 15.79 -15.62 -12.41
CA PRO A 40 15.66 -16.35 -11.15
C PRO A 40 16.58 -15.82 -10.04
N GLY A 41 16.04 -15.72 -8.82
CA GLY A 41 16.79 -15.26 -7.64
C GLY A 41 17.06 -13.75 -7.57
N ARG A 42 16.74 -12.96 -8.60
CA ARG A 42 17.00 -11.51 -8.61
C ARG A 42 16.15 -10.77 -7.59
N GLU A 43 16.81 -9.99 -6.73
CA GLU A 43 16.18 -8.97 -5.89
C GLU A 43 15.64 -7.84 -6.76
N LEU A 44 14.35 -7.56 -6.60
CA LEU A 44 13.64 -6.50 -7.33
C LEU A 44 13.43 -5.29 -6.42
N PHE A 45 13.06 -5.52 -5.16
CA PHE A 45 12.68 -4.48 -4.22
C PHE A 45 13.17 -4.82 -2.81
N ARG A 46 13.54 -3.81 -2.04
CA ARG A 46 13.93 -3.92 -0.63
C ARG A 46 13.53 -2.66 0.12
N SER A 47 12.89 -2.81 1.26
CA SER A 47 12.60 -1.72 2.20
C SER A 47 12.62 -2.26 3.62
N ASP A 48 13.10 -1.47 4.58
CA ASP A 48 13.05 -1.84 6.01
C ASP A 48 11.76 -1.37 6.70
N ARG A 49 10.86 -0.72 5.95
CA ARG A 49 9.59 -0.20 6.46
C ARG A 49 8.58 -1.32 6.72
N TRP A 50 7.57 -1.03 7.52
CA TRP A 50 6.45 -1.93 7.74
C TRP A 50 5.51 -1.90 6.55
N PHE A 51 5.10 -3.08 6.06
CA PHE A 51 4.12 -3.25 5.00
C PHE A 51 2.90 -3.98 5.52
N HIS A 52 1.73 -3.50 5.10
CA HIS A 52 0.44 -4.09 5.41
C HIS A 52 -0.27 -4.47 4.10
N LEU A 53 -1.04 -5.55 4.14
CA LEU A 53 -1.98 -5.86 3.07
C LEU A 53 -3.12 -4.84 3.08
N MET A 54 -3.14 -3.93 2.11
CA MET A 54 -4.22 -2.94 1.97
C MET A 54 -5.43 -3.52 1.26
N ALA A 55 -5.16 -4.35 0.26
CA ALA A 55 -6.13 -4.58 -0.79
C ALA A 55 -5.82 -5.89 -1.53
N TYR A 56 -6.81 -6.76 -1.66
CA TYR A 56 -6.76 -7.96 -2.50
C TYR A 56 -8.08 -8.13 -3.24
N SER A 57 -8.03 -8.03 -4.57
CA SER A 57 -9.18 -8.21 -5.45
C SER A 57 -9.00 -9.52 -6.23
N ALA A 58 -9.65 -10.59 -5.75
CA ALA A 58 -9.58 -11.89 -6.41
C ALA A 58 -10.18 -11.87 -7.83
N SER A 59 -11.25 -11.09 -8.05
CA SER A 59 -11.89 -10.96 -9.37
C SER A 59 -11.03 -10.24 -10.40
N HIS A 60 -10.14 -9.34 -9.97
CA HIS A 60 -9.27 -8.56 -10.85
C HIS A 60 -7.80 -8.99 -10.77
N GLY A 61 -7.50 -10.01 -9.95
CA GLY A 61 -6.15 -10.51 -9.72
C GLY A 61 -5.19 -9.43 -9.19
N GLN A 62 -5.61 -8.57 -8.27
CA GLN A 62 -4.74 -7.48 -7.78
C GLN A 62 -4.43 -7.64 -6.30
N LEU A 63 -3.16 -7.49 -5.94
CA LEU A 63 -2.69 -7.47 -4.56
C LEU A 63 -1.88 -6.20 -4.32
N LEU A 64 -2.30 -5.38 -3.35
CA LEU A 64 -1.63 -4.14 -2.98
C LEU A 64 -1.12 -4.23 -1.53
N LEU A 65 0.19 -4.08 -1.37
CA LEU A 65 0.85 -3.87 -0.08
C LEU A 65 1.18 -2.39 0.06
N ARG A 66 1.07 -1.86 1.27
CA ARG A 66 1.43 -0.47 1.57
C ARG A 66 2.31 -0.35 2.78
N SER A 67 3.29 0.55 2.68
CA SER A 67 3.90 1.18 3.83
C SER A 67 3.36 2.61 3.97
N GLU A 68 2.66 2.88 5.06
CA GLU A 68 2.13 4.21 5.36
C GLU A 68 3.20 5.10 5.99
N PRO A 69 3.10 6.43 5.81
CA PRO A 69 3.91 7.37 6.56
C PRO A 69 3.59 7.24 8.05
N VAL A 70 4.61 7.39 8.90
CA VAL A 70 4.40 7.43 10.36
C VAL A 70 4.26 8.89 10.76
N TYR A 71 3.03 9.32 11.02
CA TYR A 71 2.76 10.62 11.63
C TYR A 71 2.83 10.47 13.15
N GLY A 72 3.96 10.89 13.75
CA GLY A 72 4.12 10.96 15.20
C GLY A 72 3.94 12.39 15.71
N ASP A 73 3.33 12.53 16.91
CA ASP A 73 3.32 13.79 17.69
C ASP A 73 4.66 14.03 18.43
N ASP A 74 5.58 13.06 18.41
CA ASP A 74 6.92 13.13 19.00
C ASP A 74 7.99 13.05 17.90
N ASP A 75 9.11 13.75 18.13
CA ASP A 75 10.29 14.00 17.26
C ASP A 75 10.98 12.78 16.57
N GLN A 76 10.38 11.59 16.59
CA GLN A 76 10.71 10.52 15.64
C GLN A 76 9.86 10.68 14.38
N ALA A 77 10.21 11.68 13.57
CA ALA A 77 9.69 11.83 12.22
C ALA A 77 9.97 10.54 11.43
N GLY A 78 8.93 9.71 11.26
CA GLY A 78 9.03 8.60 10.34
C GLY A 78 9.02 9.10 8.90
N PRO A 79 9.09 8.17 7.92
CA PRO A 79 9.11 8.56 6.52
C PRO A 79 7.81 9.30 6.14
N GLU A 80 7.96 10.48 5.52
CA GLU A 80 6.85 11.33 5.03
C GLU A 80 6.13 10.74 3.80
N THR A 81 6.71 9.73 3.18
CA THR A 81 6.23 9.12 1.93
C THR A 81 5.41 7.86 2.20
N THR A 82 4.49 7.54 1.31
CA THR A 82 3.84 6.22 1.19
C THR A 82 4.62 5.37 0.19
N ILE A 83 4.71 4.06 0.43
CA ILE A 83 5.14 3.09 -0.60
C ILE A 83 3.99 2.15 -0.91
N ASP A 84 3.56 2.13 -2.16
CA ASP A 84 2.66 1.10 -2.68
C ASP A 84 3.45 0.05 -3.45
N VAL A 85 3.13 -1.22 -3.23
CA VAL A 85 3.61 -2.36 -4.02
C VAL A 85 2.40 -3.09 -4.59
N LEU A 86 2.30 -3.17 -5.92
CA LEU A 86 1.20 -3.81 -6.62
C LEU A 86 1.68 -5.05 -7.37
N PHE A 87 0.96 -6.15 -7.21
CA PHE A 87 1.07 -7.35 -8.04
C PHE A 87 -0.19 -7.49 -8.90
N LYS A 88 -0.03 -7.80 -10.20
CA LYS A 88 -1.15 -8.16 -11.08
C LYS A 88 -0.73 -8.88 -12.39
N PRO A 89 -1.62 -9.70 -12.97
CA PRO A 89 -2.68 -10.43 -12.28
C PRO A 89 -2.06 -11.45 -11.31
N VAL A 90 -2.70 -11.64 -10.17
CA VAL A 90 -2.31 -12.56 -9.08
C VAL A 90 -3.15 -13.83 -9.18
N GLU A 91 -2.47 -14.97 -9.27
CA GLU A 91 -3.08 -16.29 -9.36
C GLU A 91 -3.13 -16.99 -8.00
N ALA A 92 -2.07 -16.84 -7.21
CA ALA A 92 -1.98 -17.45 -5.88
C ALA A 92 -1.14 -16.58 -4.94
N VAL A 93 -1.42 -16.67 -3.66
CA VAL A 93 -0.70 -15.93 -2.63
C VAL A 93 -0.58 -16.76 -1.36
N LYS A 94 0.62 -16.73 -0.77
CA LYS A 94 0.88 -17.13 0.62
C LYS A 94 1.51 -15.92 1.28
N LEU A 95 0.75 -15.21 2.11
CA LEU A 95 1.16 -13.94 2.68
C LEU A 95 0.57 -13.76 4.08
N ARG A 96 1.35 -13.21 5.01
CA ARG A 96 0.88 -12.70 6.30
C ARG A 96 0.31 -11.27 6.20
N GLY A 97 -0.61 -10.91 7.09
CA GLY A 97 -1.28 -9.60 7.06
C GLY A 97 -0.35 -8.37 7.19
N SER A 98 0.86 -8.55 7.75
CA SER A 98 1.87 -7.49 7.88
C SER A 98 3.28 -8.06 7.82
N LEU A 99 4.23 -7.25 7.33
CA LEU A 99 5.65 -7.59 7.20
C LEU A 99 6.52 -6.45 7.73
N ARG A 100 7.40 -6.72 8.71
CA ARG A 100 8.37 -5.73 9.21
C ARG A 100 9.63 -5.73 8.36
N GLY A 101 9.67 -4.89 7.34
CA GLY A 101 10.65 -4.97 6.27
C GLY A 101 10.16 -5.90 5.16
N LEU A 102 10.57 -5.62 3.93
CA LEU A 102 10.11 -6.33 2.76
C LEU A 102 11.22 -6.39 1.73
N VAL A 103 11.62 -7.62 1.39
CA VAL A 103 12.44 -7.91 0.20
C VAL A 103 11.59 -8.72 -0.76
N ILE A 104 11.50 -8.26 -1.99
CA ILE A 104 10.83 -8.96 -3.09
C ILE A 104 11.91 -9.40 -4.06
N ARG A 105 11.91 -10.69 -4.39
CA ARG A 105 12.79 -11.26 -5.40
C ARG A 105 12.06 -12.27 -6.26
N CYS A 106 12.57 -12.51 -7.45
CA CYS A 106 12.15 -13.68 -8.21
C CYS A 106 12.58 -14.94 -7.44
N ALA A 107 11.70 -15.94 -7.39
CA ALA A 107 12.07 -17.27 -6.92
C ALA A 107 13.26 -17.79 -7.73
N ASP A 108 14.15 -18.53 -7.08
CA ASP A 108 15.10 -19.36 -7.82
C ASP A 108 14.38 -20.55 -8.47
N SER A 109 15.09 -21.32 -9.30
CA SER A 109 14.49 -22.46 -10.01
C SER A 109 13.88 -23.50 -9.06
N ASN A 110 14.54 -23.79 -7.94
CA ASN A 110 14.09 -24.82 -7.00
C ASN A 110 12.85 -24.35 -6.23
N GLU A 111 12.85 -23.10 -5.79
CA GLU A 111 11.70 -22.48 -5.12
C GLU A 111 10.50 -22.38 -6.06
N ALA A 112 10.72 -21.96 -7.30
CA ALA A 112 9.67 -21.88 -8.31
C ALA A 112 9.06 -23.25 -8.58
N GLU A 113 9.88 -24.30 -8.76
CA GLU A 113 9.41 -25.68 -8.93
C GLU A 113 8.63 -26.19 -7.71
N HIS A 114 9.09 -25.88 -6.50
CA HIS A 114 8.40 -26.24 -5.27
C HIS A 114 7.01 -25.60 -5.16
N VAL A 115 6.90 -24.30 -5.42
CA VAL A 115 5.61 -23.58 -5.42
C VAL A 115 4.71 -24.12 -6.53
N LYS A 116 5.25 -24.38 -7.73
CA LYS A 116 4.52 -25.00 -8.84
C LYS A 116 3.91 -26.34 -8.48
N ALA A 117 4.68 -27.20 -7.81
CA ALA A 117 4.20 -28.51 -7.37
C ALA A 117 3.08 -28.40 -6.31
N SER A 118 3.07 -27.33 -5.52
CA SER A 118 2.06 -27.09 -4.48
C SER A 118 0.72 -26.54 -5.02
N LEU A 119 0.68 -26.10 -6.28
CA LEU A 119 -0.47 -25.45 -6.92
C LEU A 119 -0.90 -26.19 -8.20
N PRO A 120 -1.42 -27.43 -8.09
CA PRO A 120 -1.89 -28.17 -9.25
C PRO A 120 -3.11 -27.46 -9.89
N GLY A 121 -3.08 -27.28 -11.22
CA GLY A 121 -4.18 -26.69 -11.99
C GLY A 121 -4.00 -25.23 -12.38
N VAL A 122 -2.95 -24.55 -11.88
CA VAL A 122 -2.59 -23.21 -12.33
C VAL A 122 -2.03 -23.23 -13.76
N ASP A 123 -2.52 -22.33 -14.63
CA ASP A 123 -1.90 -22.05 -15.92
C ASP A 123 -0.71 -21.11 -15.74
N TRP A 124 0.50 -21.66 -15.85
CA TRP A 124 1.75 -20.94 -15.60
C TRP A 124 2.18 -19.99 -16.73
N LYS A 125 1.36 -19.81 -17.77
CA LYS A 125 1.71 -18.96 -18.91
C LYS A 125 1.85 -17.49 -18.49
N GLY A 126 3.10 -17.02 -18.48
CA GLY A 126 3.44 -15.63 -18.11
C GLY A 126 3.38 -15.35 -16.60
N LEU A 127 3.20 -16.38 -15.76
CA LEU A 127 3.22 -16.25 -14.30
C LEU A 127 4.63 -16.44 -13.75
N HIS A 128 4.97 -15.62 -12.77
CA HIS A 128 6.22 -15.69 -12.01
C HIS A 128 5.92 -15.89 -10.53
N VAL A 129 6.86 -16.54 -9.83
CA VAL A 129 6.81 -16.68 -8.37
C VAL A 129 7.70 -15.59 -7.77
N PHE A 130 7.09 -14.68 -7.04
CA PHE A 130 7.79 -13.64 -6.28
C PHE A 130 7.89 -14.08 -4.82
N MET A 131 9.11 -14.23 -4.32
CA MET A 131 9.37 -14.55 -2.92
C MET A 131 9.38 -13.27 -2.10
N LEU A 132 8.66 -13.31 -0.98
CA LEU A 132 8.56 -12.24 0.01
C LEU A 132 9.39 -12.64 1.23
N GLN A 133 10.40 -11.84 1.55
CA GLN A 133 11.24 -12.05 2.72
C GLN A 133 11.13 -10.87 3.66
N SER A 134 11.10 -11.18 4.96
CA SER A 134 11.09 -10.20 6.04
C SER A 134 11.82 -10.82 7.24
N PRO A 135 12.56 -10.03 8.04
CA PRO A 135 13.24 -10.50 9.26
C PRO A 135 12.34 -11.27 10.25
N ASP A 136 11.03 -11.00 10.26
CA ASP A 136 10.05 -11.66 11.13
C ASP A 136 9.50 -13.00 10.57
N LEU A 137 9.93 -13.38 9.37
CA LEU A 137 9.52 -14.61 8.73
C LEU A 137 10.53 -15.74 8.98
N HIS A 138 10.05 -16.83 9.57
CA HIS A 138 10.82 -18.09 9.66
C HIS A 138 10.89 -18.84 8.32
N GLN A 139 9.92 -18.62 7.44
CA GLN A 139 9.87 -19.16 6.08
C GLN A 139 9.40 -18.06 5.13
N PRO A 140 9.93 -17.99 3.90
CA PRO A 140 9.50 -16.99 2.94
C PRO A 140 8.03 -17.21 2.53
N ASP A 141 7.35 -16.09 2.34
CA ASP A 141 6.03 -16.01 1.75
C ASP A 141 6.17 -15.87 0.22
N TYR A 142 5.07 -15.97 -0.54
CA TYR A 142 5.13 -15.82 -2.00
C TYR A 142 3.86 -15.21 -2.61
N VAL A 143 4.03 -14.60 -3.77
CA VAL A 143 2.95 -14.19 -4.68
C VAL A 143 3.22 -14.80 -6.05
N VAL A 144 2.23 -15.48 -6.62
CA VAL A 144 2.26 -15.91 -8.03
C VAL A 144 1.52 -14.87 -8.85
N SER A 145 2.25 -14.15 -9.70
CA SER A 145 1.71 -13.04 -10.49
C SER A 145 2.46 -12.86 -11.81
N MET A 146 1.86 -12.21 -12.81
CA MET A 146 2.61 -11.85 -14.03
C MET A 146 3.49 -10.61 -13.85
N ALA A 147 3.09 -9.68 -13.00
CA ALA A 147 3.82 -8.43 -12.79
C ALA A 147 3.91 -8.04 -11.32
N VAL A 148 4.94 -7.27 -11.01
CA VAL A 148 5.10 -6.54 -9.76
C VAL A 148 5.63 -5.15 -10.06
N GLY A 149 5.14 -4.15 -9.33
CA GLY A 149 5.69 -2.82 -9.35
C GLY A 149 5.50 -2.10 -8.03
N TRP A 150 6.24 -1.02 -7.86
CA TRP A 150 6.12 -0.16 -6.70
C TRP A 150 6.20 1.31 -7.08
N HIS A 151 5.68 2.14 -6.19
CA HIS A 151 5.80 3.58 -6.23
C HIS A 151 5.92 4.11 -4.80
N GLU A 152 6.91 4.95 -4.57
CA GLU A 152 7.14 5.70 -3.35
C GLU A 152 6.96 7.19 -3.64
N GLY A 153 6.17 7.87 -2.82
CA GLY A 153 5.92 9.31 -2.93
C GLY A 153 5.00 9.82 -1.84
N VAL A 154 4.61 11.10 -1.92
CA VAL A 154 3.54 11.65 -1.08
C VAL A 154 2.22 11.27 -1.72
N LEU A 155 1.44 10.42 -1.06
CA LEU A 155 0.11 10.02 -1.52
C LEU A 155 -0.89 11.07 -1.02
N PRO A 156 -1.60 11.78 -1.91
CA PRO A 156 -2.70 12.65 -1.51
C PRO A 156 -3.71 11.90 -0.64
N ARG A 157 -4.30 12.57 0.35
CA ARG A 157 -5.20 11.98 1.35
C ARG A 157 -6.38 11.25 0.71
N MET A 158 -6.91 11.77 -0.39
CA MET A 158 -8.04 11.19 -1.11
C MET A 158 -7.61 10.17 -2.17
N GLN A 159 -6.33 10.10 -2.50
CA GLN A 159 -5.82 9.14 -3.46
C GLN A 159 -5.67 7.78 -2.80
N GLN A 160 -6.46 6.80 -3.26
CA GLN A 160 -6.41 5.46 -2.69
C GLN A 160 -5.09 4.74 -2.92
N SER A 161 -4.42 4.97 -4.05
CA SER A 161 -3.13 4.35 -4.42
C SER A 161 -2.44 5.10 -5.55
N PHE A 162 -1.11 5.02 -5.64
CA PHE A 162 -0.33 5.47 -6.80
C PHE A 162 -0.71 4.74 -8.09
N PHE A 163 -1.27 3.54 -7.98
CA PHE A 163 -1.74 2.75 -9.13
C PHE A 163 -3.22 3.00 -9.48
N GLY A 164 -3.87 3.94 -8.81
CA GLY A 164 -5.32 4.18 -8.84
C GLY A 164 -5.86 5.02 -10.00
N GLY A 165 -5.12 5.23 -11.09
CA GLY A 165 -5.59 6.02 -12.25
C GLY A 165 -6.34 5.23 -13.33
N GLY A 166 -6.56 3.92 -13.15
CA GLY A 166 -7.07 3.04 -14.20
C GLY A 166 -8.16 2.07 -13.76
N ILE A 167 -8.88 2.40 -12.70
CA ILE A 167 -10.00 1.60 -12.20
C ILE A 167 -11.27 2.28 -12.70
N LEU A 168 -11.87 1.65 -13.70
CA LEU A 168 -13.05 2.14 -14.41
C LEU A 168 -14.15 2.58 -13.42
N PRO A 169 -15.02 3.52 -13.81
CA PRO A 169 -16.22 3.87 -13.05
C PRO A 169 -17.20 2.68 -13.03
N GLY A 170 -16.96 1.73 -12.13
CA GLY A 170 -17.67 0.46 -12.06
C GLY A 170 -16.97 -0.58 -11.20
N ASP A 171 -15.64 -0.58 -11.18
CA ASP A 171 -14.84 -1.41 -10.27
C ASP A 171 -14.73 -0.68 -8.94
N ARG A 172 -15.86 -0.69 -8.23
CA ARG A 172 -15.91 -0.35 -6.83
C ARG A 172 -15.00 -1.36 -6.12
N TRP A 173 -13.76 -0.96 -5.86
CA TRP A 173 -13.25 -1.17 -4.51
C TRP A 173 -14.41 -0.77 -3.61
N ASN A 174 -14.86 -1.67 -2.74
CA ASN A 174 -15.78 -1.26 -1.71
C ASN A 174 -15.13 -0.03 -1.10
N LEU A 175 -15.72 1.13 -1.42
CA LEU A 175 -15.52 2.36 -0.70
C LEU A 175 -15.95 1.94 0.68
N THR A 176 -14.98 1.49 1.49
CA THR A 176 -15.25 1.13 2.85
C THR A 176 -15.88 2.40 3.42
N PRO A 177 -17.14 2.29 3.87
CA PRO A 177 -18.08 3.40 3.94
C PRO A 177 -17.49 4.48 4.83
N LEU A 178 -17.18 5.67 4.30
CA LEU A 178 -16.70 6.80 5.11
C LEU A 178 -15.69 6.38 6.21
N HIS A 179 -14.71 5.48 5.98
CA HIS A 179 -13.95 4.74 7.01
C HIS A 179 -14.71 3.57 7.67
N GLY A 180 -14.13 2.36 7.59
CA GLY A 180 -14.66 1.15 8.23
C GLY A 180 -15.01 1.32 9.71
N VAL A 181 -15.87 0.43 10.24
CA VAL A 181 -16.41 0.37 11.62
C VAL A 181 -15.94 1.54 12.50
N GLY A 182 -16.55 2.71 12.32
CA GLY A 182 -16.16 3.92 13.06
C GLY A 182 -16.12 5.21 12.27
N ALA A 183 -16.36 5.23 10.95
CA ALA A 183 -16.69 6.34 10.05
C ALA A 183 -16.28 7.83 10.33
N GLY A 184 -15.28 8.12 11.17
CA GLY A 184 -15.18 9.42 11.85
C GLY A 184 -16.33 9.68 12.84
N LEU A 185 -17.13 8.67 13.16
CA LEU A 185 -18.02 8.59 14.32
C LEU A 185 -17.22 8.00 15.49
N ASP A 186 -16.20 8.71 15.95
CA ASP A 186 -15.47 8.29 17.14
C ASP A 186 -16.46 8.12 18.30
N MET A 187 -16.54 6.91 18.87
CA MET A 187 -17.04 6.76 20.22
C MET A 187 -16.12 7.58 21.11
N ALA A 188 -16.65 8.64 21.70
CA ALA A 188 -15.92 9.43 22.69
C ALA A 188 -15.34 8.48 23.76
N PRO A 189 -14.07 8.63 24.17
CA PRO A 189 -13.52 7.86 25.28
C PRO A 189 -14.48 7.91 26.46
N ALA A 190 -14.67 6.78 27.15
CA ALA A 190 -15.71 6.64 28.18
C ALA A 190 -15.67 7.76 29.23
N GLN A 191 -14.48 8.29 29.52
CA GLN A 191 -14.29 9.42 30.43
C GLN A 191 -14.87 10.74 29.90
N GLU A 192 -14.75 11.01 28.59
CA GLU A 192 -15.34 12.20 27.94
C GLU A 192 -16.87 12.11 27.95
N LEU A 193 -17.42 10.90 27.77
CA LEU A 193 -18.86 10.64 27.81
C LEU A 193 -19.43 10.78 29.23
N LEU A 194 -18.68 10.30 30.24
CA LEU A 194 -19.01 10.48 31.65
C LEU A 194 -18.94 11.95 32.08
N ASN A 195 -18.01 12.72 31.53
CA ASN A 195 -17.89 14.15 31.81
C ASN A 195 -19.04 14.94 31.18
N ALA A 196 -19.46 14.58 29.95
CA ALA A 196 -20.59 15.21 29.27
C ALA A 196 -21.94 14.96 29.97
N LEU A 197 -22.15 13.77 30.55
CA LEU A 197 -23.38 13.44 31.29
C LEU A 197 -23.48 14.13 32.66
N ARG A 198 -22.37 14.63 33.20
CA ARG A 198 -22.29 15.23 34.55
C ARG A 198 -22.25 16.75 34.55
N ALA A 199 -22.14 17.37 33.38
CA ALA A 199 -22.09 18.82 33.25
C ALA A 199 -23.47 19.34 32.87
N ASP A 200 -24.07 20.14 33.75
CA ASP A 200 -25.41 20.71 33.52
C ASP A 200 -25.44 21.75 32.39
N GLU A 201 -24.29 22.28 31.96
CA GLU A 201 -24.18 23.16 30.80
C GLU A 201 -22.84 22.95 30.07
N TYR A 202 -22.89 22.49 28.81
CA TYR A 202 -21.79 22.61 27.86
C TYR A 202 -22.24 23.50 26.69
N PRO A 203 -21.41 24.43 26.19
CA PRO A 203 -21.68 25.12 24.94
C PRO A 203 -21.69 24.11 23.79
N PRO A 204 -22.58 24.26 22.78
CA PRO A 204 -22.77 23.30 21.70
C PRO A 204 -21.53 23.28 20.80
N ARG A 205 -20.58 22.39 21.07
CA ARG A 205 -19.36 22.25 20.27
C ARG A 205 -19.01 20.78 20.07
N ARG A 206 -19.78 20.09 19.21
CA ARG A 206 -19.21 19.02 18.36
C ARG A 206 -20.12 18.60 17.20
N ARG A 207 -21.44 18.68 17.32
CA ARG A 207 -22.38 18.09 16.33
C ARG A 207 -22.99 19.08 15.32
N GLU A 208 -22.83 20.38 15.53
CA GLU A 208 -23.47 21.42 14.68
C GLU A 208 -22.56 21.99 13.56
N ARG A 209 -21.31 21.53 13.42
CA ARG A 209 -20.34 22.21 12.53
C ARG A 209 -20.55 21.96 11.04
N HIS A 210 -21.07 20.81 10.65
CA HIS A 210 -21.30 20.47 9.24
C HIS A 210 -22.81 20.40 8.98
N ARG A 211 -23.40 21.55 8.63
CA ARG A 211 -24.78 21.62 8.10
C ARG A 211 -24.88 21.06 6.69
N HIS A 212 -23.75 20.83 6.03
CA HIS A 212 -23.68 20.40 4.64
C HIS A 212 -22.65 19.29 4.48
N VAL A 213 -22.89 18.44 3.49
CA VAL A 213 -21.91 17.54 2.89
C VAL A 213 -21.59 17.99 1.49
N PHE A 214 -20.41 17.64 1.02
CA PHE A 214 -19.93 17.94 -0.31
C PHE A 214 -19.99 16.66 -1.14
N VAL A 215 -20.92 16.59 -2.08
CA VAL A 215 -21.12 15.43 -2.94
C VAL A 215 -20.39 15.65 -4.25
N LEU A 216 -19.39 14.82 -4.52
CA LEU A 216 -18.74 14.82 -5.82
C LEU A 216 -19.66 14.12 -6.83
N MET A 217 -20.01 14.83 -7.89
CA MET A 217 -20.86 14.39 -8.98
C MET A 217 -20.01 14.20 -10.23
N ALA A 218 -20.30 13.18 -11.02
CA ALA A 218 -19.65 12.97 -12.30
C ALA A 218 -20.66 12.61 -13.39
N ARG A 219 -20.38 13.07 -14.62
CA ARG A 219 -21.11 12.70 -15.82
C ARG A 219 -20.34 11.64 -16.60
N TYR A 220 -21.04 10.58 -16.98
CA TYR A 220 -20.50 9.48 -17.79
C TYR A 220 -21.34 9.29 -19.05
N ASP A 221 -20.66 9.13 -20.19
CA ASP A 221 -21.25 8.57 -21.40
C ASP A 221 -21.26 7.04 -21.27
N ARG A 222 -22.43 6.44 -21.08
CA ARG A 222 -22.62 4.98 -21.21
C ARG A 222 -23.27 4.66 -22.55
N ALA A 223 -23.17 3.40 -22.97
CA ALA A 223 -23.80 2.92 -24.19
C ALA A 223 -25.32 3.23 -24.25
N ASP A 224 -25.98 3.28 -23.08
CA ASP A 224 -27.42 3.56 -22.94
C ASP A 224 -27.74 5.06 -22.75
N GLY A 225 -26.73 5.93 -22.87
CA GLY A 225 -26.86 7.38 -22.76
C GLY A 225 -26.08 8.02 -21.62
N ARG A 226 -26.27 9.34 -21.48
CA ARG A 226 -25.60 10.18 -20.49
C ARG A 226 -26.20 9.98 -19.11
N THR A 227 -25.38 9.58 -18.16
CA THR A 227 -25.78 9.40 -16.76
C THR A 227 -25.00 10.34 -15.86
N VAL A 228 -25.70 11.00 -14.94
CA VAL A 228 -25.10 11.76 -13.83
C VAL A 228 -25.24 10.95 -12.56
N SER A 229 -24.16 10.77 -11.81
CA SER A 229 -24.18 10.06 -10.54
C SER A 229 -23.26 10.73 -9.52
N GLY A 230 -23.67 10.67 -8.25
CA GLY A 230 -22.75 10.91 -7.14
C GLY A 230 -21.70 9.81 -7.09
N VAL A 231 -20.43 10.22 -6.99
CA VAL A 231 -19.27 9.33 -6.94
C VAL A 231 -18.61 9.30 -5.56
N GLY A 232 -18.85 10.33 -4.73
CA GLY A 232 -18.36 10.42 -3.37
C GLY A 232 -19.10 11.46 -2.55
N VAL A 233 -19.09 11.31 -1.23
CA VAL A 233 -19.65 12.27 -0.26
C VAL A 233 -18.56 12.58 0.76
N PHE A 234 -18.30 13.85 0.98
CA PHE A 234 -17.22 14.37 1.81
C PHE A 234 -17.76 15.33 2.87
N LEU A 235 -17.07 15.42 4.00
CA LEU A 235 -17.46 16.30 5.11
C LEU A 235 -16.83 17.70 4.99
N THR A 236 -15.77 17.84 4.19
CA THR A 236 -15.08 19.10 3.95
C THR A 236 -15.02 19.40 2.45
N GLU A 237 -14.94 20.69 2.12
CA GLU A 237 -14.79 21.16 0.74
C GLU A 237 -13.41 20.78 0.18
N GLU A 238 -12.36 20.87 1.02
CA GLU A 238 -10.99 20.50 0.66
C GLU A 238 -10.89 19.04 0.20
N ASP A 239 -11.51 18.11 0.94
CA ASP A 239 -11.52 16.69 0.61
C ASP A 239 -12.27 16.44 -0.71
N ALA A 240 -13.38 17.15 -0.93
CA ALA A 240 -14.16 17.05 -2.15
C ALA A 240 -13.40 17.60 -3.37
N GLU A 241 -12.67 18.69 -3.21
CA GLU A 241 -11.84 19.32 -4.24
C GLU A 241 -10.62 18.45 -4.60
N GLU A 242 -9.96 17.88 -3.60
CA GLU A 242 -8.89 16.91 -3.80
C GLU A 242 -9.38 15.67 -4.56
N ALA A 243 -10.53 15.12 -4.15
CA ALA A 243 -11.17 14.02 -4.86
C ALA A 243 -11.57 14.42 -6.30
N ARG A 244 -12.12 15.62 -6.51
CA ARG A 244 -12.45 16.13 -7.85
C ARG A 244 -11.23 16.16 -8.75
N ALA A 245 -10.09 16.67 -8.27
CA ALA A 245 -8.86 16.75 -9.04
C ALA A 245 -8.37 15.35 -9.49
N LEU A 246 -8.52 14.34 -8.64
CA LEU A 246 -8.18 12.95 -8.96
C LEU A 246 -9.12 12.37 -10.02
N TYR A 247 -10.42 12.60 -9.89
CA TYR A 247 -11.45 12.05 -10.79
C TYR A 247 -11.56 12.77 -12.14
N ALA A 248 -11.24 14.07 -12.20
CA ALA A 248 -11.42 14.90 -13.40
C ALA A 248 -10.66 14.38 -14.64
N SER A 249 -9.59 13.61 -14.45
CA SER A 249 -8.81 13.03 -15.55
C SER A 249 -9.52 11.88 -16.29
N GLY A 250 -10.56 11.28 -15.69
CA GLY A 250 -11.22 10.07 -16.21
C GLY A 250 -12.69 10.25 -16.60
N VAL A 251 -13.25 11.46 -16.50
CA VAL A 251 -14.68 11.73 -16.76
C VAL A 251 -14.87 13.00 -17.60
N GLU A 252 -15.95 13.06 -18.37
CA GLU A 252 -16.25 14.20 -19.24
C GLU A 252 -16.49 15.48 -18.43
N ASP A 253 -17.16 15.35 -17.29
CA ASP A 253 -17.52 16.46 -16.41
C ASP A 253 -17.60 15.99 -14.95
N CYS A 254 -17.09 16.81 -14.03
CA CYS A 254 -17.06 16.53 -12.60
C CYS A 254 -17.18 17.81 -11.78
N TRP A 255 -18.13 17.86 -10.84
CA TRP A 255 -18.39 19.03 -9.99
C TRP A 255 -18.79 18.60 -8.58
N ILE A 256 -18.78 19.56 -7.65
CA ILE A 256 -19.16 19.32 -6.25
C ILE A 256 -20.50 19.99 -5.99
N GLU A 257 -21.44 19.23 -5.45
CA GLU A 257 -22.72 19.73 -4.95
C GLU A 257 -22.68 19.80 -3.43
N VAL A 258 -23.09 20.94 -2.87
CA VAL A 258 -23.18 21.12 -1.43
C VAL A 258 -24.61 20.80 -0.99
N LEU A 259 -24.80 19.69 -0.28
CA LEU A 259 -26.12 19.24 0.16
C LEU A 259 -26.29 19.46 1.66
N PRO A 260 -27.41 20.04 2.12
CA PRO A 260 -27.67 20.16 3.54
C PRO A 260 -27.95 18.79 4.17
N VAL A 261 -27.42 18.55 5.37
CA VAL A 261 -27.76 17.39 6.20
C VAL A 261 -28.86 17.80 7.16
N ALA A 262 -30.03 17.15 7.07
CA ALA A 262 -31.07 17.32 8.06
C ALA A 262 -30.60 16.72 9.40
N VAL A 263 -30.59 17.54 10.45
CA VAL A 263 -30.32 17.15 11.84
C VAL A 263 -31.65 16.92 12.55
#